data_AF-A0A6V7TLB6-F1
#
_entry.id   AF-A0A6V7TLB6-F1
#
_cell.length_a   1.000
_cell.length_b   1.000
_cell.length_c   1.000
_cell.angle_alpha   90.00
_cell.angle_beta   90.00
_cell.angle_gamma   90.00
#
_symmetry.space_group_name_H-M   'P 1'
#
loop_
_entity.id
_entity.type
_entity.pdbx_description
1 polymer ?
#
loop_
_entity_poly.entity_id
_entity_poly.type
_entity_poly.pdbx_seq_one_letter_code
_entity_poly.pdbx_strand_id
1 'polypeptide(L)'
;MEEFCVAGIQSLLMFVNGEGASTRPPLSLPGQEPPIGLCLKEPYLNVLDTAGILFIFSIQDGSLKQSLEFPSDDESEQQQQSLNQKQNLYQLANIDGQTFIIPPFSGCFFELIAMTIYSQIEENILHGYLDIACSMLEEQISVNFENLNELTHLKQLQQKIAIIFLQKGDFTKAINLLVESEANPNILLSLIAKQNKDIFENFEEFELGNKLKENEIPIENIPVELVKDYLLRIRISKNNDELIESSLARIFVYLNQNNNLNEELLNTKHIWNKQKFRLWLINKNFQNLNFAAKLAFEDGNLEESFNYWKKIIFEENVDEEMKEMALNDCFEALESIDVNLLKSVLVWLIPINPNLCMEKIEYLENNKQIKLLTELIIELFKNEDFDELIYNYLDKKGINELGSQASVHNKFLALLTQKYKQQKQKNNFELRNKIWNFLLFSSFYDKTKALKLFKEEKDKNEFFVEKLFIRANENNSIECLNELANIFELNENMGEILVDAAELLCTRFPNQIQHFKQKFPIYFHF
;
A
#
# COMPACT_ATOMS: atom_id res chain seq x y z
N MET A 1 3.01 -2.74 74.78
CA MET A 1 2.59 -3.85 75.67
C MET A 1 2.88 -5.13 74.91
N GLU A 2 3.63 -6.06 75.49
CA GLU A 2 3.90 -7.35 74.86
C GLU A 2 2.62 -8.17 74.85
N GLU A 3 2.14 -8.47 73.65
CA GLU A 3 0.97 -9.30 73.38
C GLU A 3 1.48 -10.59 72.74
N PHE A 4 0.96 -11.74 73.17
CA PHE A 4 1.33 -13.06 72.65
C PHE A 4 0.07 -13.80 72.19
N CYS A 5 0.22 -14.62 71.14
CA CYS A 5 -0.85 -15.44 70.59
C CYS A 5 -0.78 -16.84 71.18
N VAL A 6 -1.91 -17.36 71.66
CA VAL A 6 -2.03 -18.69 72.25
C VAL A 6 -3.12 -19.48 71.54
N ALA A 7 -2.82 -20.73 71.22
CA ALA A 7 -3.81 -21.68 70.73
C ALA A 7 -4.76 -22.11 71.85
N GLY A 8 -6.06 -21.87 71.64
CA GLY A 8 -7.16 -22.34 72.47
C GLY A 8 -7.76 -23.65 71.97
N ILE A 9 -8.93 -24.00 72.52
CA ILE A 9 -9.67 -25.21 72.17
C ILE A 9 -10.31 -25.05 70.77
N GLN A 10 -10.41 -26.15 70.00
CA GLN A 10 -11.11 -26.19 68.70
C GLN A 10 -10.58 -25.17 67.68
N SER A 11 -9.25 -25.08 67.55
CA SER A 11 -8.60 -24.29 66.49
C SER A 11 -8.86 -22.78 66.59
N LEU A 12 -9.26 -22.32 67.79
CA LEU A 12 -9.34 -20.92 68.17
C LEU A 12 -7.96 -20.40 68.57
N LEU A 13 -7.60 -19.21 68.12
CA LEU A 13 -6.38 -18.50 68.48
C LEU A 13 -6.77 -17.24 69.24
N MET A 14 -6.24 -17.08 70.45
CA MET A 14 -6.52 -15.95 71.31
C MET A 14 -5.26 -15.10 71.49
N PHE A 15 -5.43 -13.78 71.45
CA PHE A 15 -4.36 -12.87 71.81
C PHE A 15 -4.50 -12.47 73.28
N VAL A 16 -3.38 -12.46 73.99
CA VAL A 16 -3.32 -12.15 75.41
C VAL A 16 -2.13 -11.24 75.69
N ASN A 17 -2.28 -10.32 76.63
CA ASN A 17 -1.20 -9.46 77.11
C ASN A 17 -0.80 -9.91 78.54
N GLY A 18 0.12 -9.19 79.18
CA GLY A 18 0.51 -9.45 80.58
C GLY A 18 -0.65 -9.37 81.60
N GLU A 19 -1.78 -8.77 81.23
CA GLU A 19 -3.01 -8.69 82.04
C GLU A 19 -4.02 -9.81 81.70
N GLY A 20 -3.69 -10.67 80.73
CA GLY A 20 -4.50 -11.82 80.34
C GLY A 20 -5.64 -11.52 79.35
N ALA A 21 -5.78 -10.29 78.87
CA ALA A 21 -6.85 -9.91 77.94
C ALA A 21 -6.35 -8.90 76.89
N SER A 22 -6.24 -9.36 75.63
CA SER A 22 -6.02 -8.44 74.52
C SER A 22 -7.33 -7.83 74.01
N THR A 23 -7.24 -6.63 73.43
CA THR A 23 -8.32 -6.01 72.66
C THR A 23 -8.46 -6.56 71.24
N ARG A 24 -7.48 -7.34 70.75
CA ARG A 24 -7.54 -7.96 69.41
C ARG A 24 -8.52 -9.15 69.41
N PRO A 25 -9.43 -9.25 68.41
CA PRO A 25 -10.37 -10.36 68.35
C PRO A 25 -9.65 -11.70 68.18
N PRO A 26 -10.24 -12.81 68.69
CA PRO A 26 -9.70 -14.14 68.45
C PRO A 26 -9.85 -14.53 66.97
N LEU A 27 -8.95 -15.37 66.48
CA LEU A 27 -8.98 -15.92 65.12
C LEU A 27 -9.45 -17.38 65.17
N SER A 28 -10.25 -17.80 64.21
CA SER A 28 -10.60 -19.21 64.04
C SER A 28 -9.90 -19.74 62.80
N LEU A 29 -9.22 -20.87 62.95
CA LEU A 29 -8.72 -21.60 61.78
C LEU A 29 -9.91 -22.13 60.97
N PRO A 30 -9.82 -22.15 59.63
CA PRO A 30 -10.87 -22.69 58.77
C PRO A 30 -11.08 -24.21 58.92
N GLY A 31 -10.04 -24.93 59.36
CA GLY A 31 -10.05 -26.38 59.58
C GLY A 31 -10.45 -26.77 61.00
N GLN A 32 -10.80 -28.05 61.19
CA GLN A 32 -11.06 -28.64 62.51
C GLN A 32 -9.79 -29.12 63.23
N GLU A 33 -8.67 -29.10 62.52
CA GLU A 33 -7.38 -29.57 63.00
C GLU A 33 -6.72 -28.54 63.93
N PRO A 34 -6.13 -28.97 65.07
CA PRO A 34 -5.51 -28.05 66.01
C PRO A 34 -4.19 -27.46 65.45
N PRO A 35 -3.87 -26.20 65.80
CA PRO A 35 -2.58 -25.60 65.47
C PRO A 35 -1.44 -26.30 66.23
N ILE A 36 -0.35 -26.61 65.52
CA ILE A 36 0.89 -27.18 66.07
C ILE A 36 2.05 -26.19 66.06
N GLY A 37 1.97 -25.12 65.27
CA GLY A 37 3.00 -24.11 65.16
C GLY A 37 2.41 -22.71 65.01
N LEU A 38 2.99 -21.74 65.72
CA LEU A 38 2.63 -20.33 65.65
C LEU A 38 3.91 -19.51 65.46
N CYS A 39 3.95 -18.66 64.45
CA CYS A 39 5.04 -17.72 64.24
C CYS A 39 4.49 -16.33 63.91
N LEU A 40 4.75 -15.39 64.81
CA LEU A 40 4.44 -13.98 64.62
C LEU A 40 5.57 -13.30 63.81
N LYS A 41 5.21 -12.76 62.64
CA LYS A 41 6.09 -11.93 61.79
C LYS A 41 5.27 -10.75 61.29
N GLU A 42 5.24 -9.67 62.08
CA GLU A 42 4.38 -8.51 61.80
C GLU A 42 4.51 -8.03 60.34
N PRO A 43 3.39 -7.75 59.65
CA PRO A 43 2.01 -7.69 60.15
C PRO A 43 1.24 -9.02 60.14
N TYR A 44 1.92 -10.16 59.95
CA TYR A 44 1.29 -11.47 59.73
C TYR A 44 1.50 -12.46 60.89
N LEU A 45 0.49 -13.30 61.11
CA LEU A 45 0.56 -14.46 61.99
C LEU A 45 0.51 -15.73 61.12
N ASN A 46 1.59 -16.50 61.15
CA ASN A 46 1.69 -17.77 60.46
C ASN A 46 1.31 -18.90 61.42
N VAL A 47 0.40 -19.77 61.00
CA VAL A 47 -0.17 -20.84 61.82
C VAL A 47 -0.12 -22.15 61.05
N LEU A 48 0.58 -23.14 61.58
CA LEU A 48 0.66 -24.47 61.02
C LEU A 48 -0.26 -25.40 61.81
N ASP A 49 -1.13 -26.16 61.13
CA ASP A 49 -2.02 -27.16 61.76
C ASP A 49 -1.46 -28.59 61.72
N THR A 50 -2.12 -29.53 62.41
CA THR A 50 -1.75 -30.96 62.41
C THR A 50 -1.87 -31.63 61.04
N ALA A 51 -2.63 -31.06 60.10
CA ALA A 51 -2.71 -31.56 58.73
C ALA A 51 -1.51 -31.14 57.87
N GLY A 52 -0.67 -30.22 58.36
CA GLY A 52 0.46 -29.69 57.60
C GLY A 52 0.07 -28.52 56.69
N ILE A 53 -1.07 -27.88 56.95
CA ILE A 53 -1.52 -26.69 56.25
C ILE A 53 -1.06 -25.45 57.03
N LEU A 54 -0.38 -24.54 56.33
CA LEU A 54 0.02 -23.24 56.87
C LEU A 54 -1.01 -22.17 56.49
N PHE A 55 -1.64 -21.58 57.49
CA PHE A 55 -2.51 -20.43 57.37
C PHE A 55 -1.77 -19.13 57.72
N ILE A 56 -1.91 -18.11 56.88
CA ILE A 56 -1.30 -16.79 57.07
C ILE A 56 -2.42 -15.78 57.32
N PHE A 57 -2.50 -15.26 58.54
CA PHE A 57 -3.49 -14.26 58.93
C PHE A 57 -2.86 -12.87 58.98
N SER A 58 -3.62 -11.85 58.59
CA SER A 58 -3.30 -10.46 58.89
C SER A 58 -3.71 -10.13 60.32
N ILE A 59 -2.78 -9.58 61.08
CA ILE A 59 -3.00 -9.24 62.49
C ILE A 59 -3.82 -7.95 62.65
N GLN A 60 -3.84 -7.12 61.60
CA GLN A 60 -4.54 -5.83 61.61
C GLN A 60 -6.06 -6.00 61.53
N ASP A 61 -6.53 -6.92 60.68
CA ASP A 61 -7.95 -7.14 60.38
C ASP A 61 -8.44 -8.55 60.73
N GLY A 62 -7.54 -9.46 61.12
CA GLY A 62 -7.84 -10.85 61.44
C GLY A 62 -8.22 -11.70 60.23
N SER A 63 -8.09 -11.19 59.01
CA SER A 63 -8.46 -11.92 57.81
C SER A 63 -7.39 -12.96 57.44
N LEU A 64 -7.85 -14.12 56.96
CA LEU A 64 -6.97 -15.09 56.32
C LEU A 64 -6.50 -14.51 54.98
N LYS A 65 -5.18 -14.36 54.81
CA LYS A 65 -4.57 -13.84 53.58
C LYS A 65 -4.15 -14.95 52.64
N GLN A 66 -3.64 -16.06 53.16
CA GLN A 66 -3.18 -17.18 52.34
C GLN A 66 -3.22 -18.50 53.12
N SER A 67 -3.40 -19.60 52.40
CA SER A 67 -3.24 -20.97 52.91
C SER A 67 -2.26 -21.71 52.01
N LEU A 68 -1.28 -22.39 52.59
CA LEU A 68 -0.29 -23.19 51.87
C LEU A 68 -0.39 -24.63 52.37
N GLU A 69 -0.66 -25.56 51.45
CA GLU A 69 -0.63 -26.99 51.73
C GLU A 69 0.69 -27.55 51.23
N PHE A 70 1.41 -28.25 52.10
CA PHE A 70 2.65 -28.93 51.72
C PHE A 70 2.30 -30.37 51.35
N PRO A 71 2.75 -30.88 50.19
CA PRO A 71 2.48 -32.26 49.80
C PRO A 71 3.00 -33.20 50.89
N SER A 72 2.18 -34.16 51.30
CA SER A 72 2.67 -35.27 52.11
C SER A 72 3.50 -36.18 51.21
N ASP A 73 4.69 -36.58 51.64
CA ASP A 73 5.63 -37.46 50.90
C ASP A 73 5.10 -38.91 50.72
N ASP A 74 3.80 -39.08 50.52
CA ASP A 74 3.12 -40.37 50.38
C ASP A 74 2.71 -40.64 48.91
N GLU A 75 3.68 -40.55 47.98
CA GLU A 75 3.61 -41.29 46.69
C GLU A 75 4.51 -42.54 46.71
N SER A 76 4.70 -43.15 47.88
CA SER A 76 5.09 -44.56 47.95
C SER A 76 3.93 -45.37 48.51
N GLU A 77 3.23 -46.07 47.62
CA GLU A 77 2.08 -46.96 47.87
C GLU A 77 2.38 -48.17 48.79
N GLN A 78 3.31 -48.09 49.75
CA GLN A 78 3.69 -49.23 50.60
C GLN A 78 3.54 -49.02 52.11
N GLN A 79 2.94 -47.92 52.59
CA GLN A 79 2.64 -47.76 54.02
C GLN A 79 1.16 -47.47 54.31
N GLN A 80 0.28 -48.41 53.90
CA GLN A 80 -1.13 -48.44 54.34
C GLN A 80 -1.39 -49.39 55.53
N GLN A 81 -0.44 -49.58 56.44
CA GLN A 81 -0.65 -50.39 57.64
C GLN A 81 -0.11 -49.76 58.93
N SER A 82 -0.59 -48.55 59.23
CA SER A 82 -0.74 -48.11 60.63
C SER A 82 -1.82 -47.03 60.69
N LEU A 83 -3.08 -47.48 60.85
CA LEU A 83 -4.15 -46.60 61.32
C LEU A 83 -3.81 -46.13 62.74
N ASN A 84 -3.91 -44.82 62.94
CA ASN A 84 -3.64 -44.01 64.14
C ASN A 84 -2.23 -43.39 64.14
N GLN A 85 -2.19 -42.06 63.95
CA GLN A 85 -1.01 -41.17 63.93
C GLN A 85 -0.36 -40.91 62.55
N LYS A 86 -1.15 -40.54 61.53
CA LYS A 86 -0.65 -39.63 60.49
C LYS A 86 -0.67 -38.20 61.02
N GLN A 87 0.22 -37.88 61.96
CA GLN A 87 0.58 -36.49 62.22
C GLN A 87 1.60 -36.13 61.16
N ASN A 88 1.23 -35.27 60.22
CA ASN A 88 2.19 -34.64 59.34
C ASN A 88 3.11 -33.80 60.25
N LEU A 89 4.30 -34.35 60.57
CA LEU A 89 5.27 -33.80 61.53
C LEU A 89 6.02 -32.56 60.96
N TYR A 90 5.32 -31.71 60.23
CA TYR A 90 5.84 -30.41 59.85
C TYR A 90 6.04 -29.56 61.10
N GLN A 91 7.16 -28.86 61.19
CA GLN A 91 7.42 -27.91 62.28
C GLN A 91 7.56 -26.51 61.71
N LEU A 92 7.04 -25.53 62.45
CA LEU A 92 7.22 -24.12 62.16
C LEU A 92 8.18 -23.53 63.20
N ALA A 93 9.28 -22.94 62.74
CA ALA A 93 10.27 -22.31 63.60
C ALA A 93 10.49 -20.84 63.21
N ASN A 94 10.83 -19.99 64.18
CA ASN A 94 11.35 -18.66 63.92
C ASN A 94 12.82 -18.63 64.35
N ILE A 95 13.72 -18.42 63.40
CA ILE A 95 15.17 -18.37 63.64
C ILE A 95 15.64 -17.01 63.09
N ASP A 96 16.22 -16.18 63.95
CA ASP A 96 16.75 -14.86 63.60
C ASP A 96 15.75 -13.92 62.88
N GLY A 97 14.45 -14.04 63.20
CA GLY A 97 13.39 -13.23 62.58
C GLY A 97 12.89 -13.77 61.24
N GLN A 98 13.43 -14.89 60.77
CA GLN A 98 12.98 -15.62 59.60
C GLN A 98 12.11 -16.81 60.03
N THR A 99 11.01 -17.02 59.32
CA THR A 99 10.10 -18.13 59.60
C THR A 99 10.50 -19.30 58.71
N PHE A 100 10.72 -20.47 59.30
CA PHE A 100 11.07 -21.69 58.58
C PHE A 100 10.02 -22.78 58.77
N ILE A 101 9.75 -23.52 57.70
CA ILE A 101 9.01 -24.77 57.72
C ILE A 101 10.00 -25.92 57.58
N ILE A 102 9.87 -26.89 58.48
CA ILE A 102 10.73 -28.06 58.58
C ILE A 102 9.86 -29.28 58.27
N PRO A 103 10.01 -29.91 57.10
CA PRO A 103 9.33 -31.16 56.79
C PRO A 103 9.92 -32.31 57.62
N PRO A 104 9.12 -33.36 57.89
CA PRO A 104 9.56 -34.42 58.79
C PRO A 104 10.69 -35.31 58.26
N PHE A 105 10.87 -35.41 56.93
CA PHE A 105 11.83 -36.36 56.32
C PHE A 105 12.65 -35.82 55.15
N SER A 106 12.67 -34.50 54.90
CA SER A 106 13.30 -33.94 53.70
C SER A 106 14.78 -33.58 53.87
N GLY A 107 15.29 -33.45 55.10
CA GLY A 107 16.64 -32.92 55.37
C GLY A 107 16.81 -31.46 54.92
N CYS A 108 15.72 -30.77 54.57
CA CYS A 108 15.69 -29.40 54.04
C CYS A 108 14.87 -28.50 54.97
N PHE A 109 15.19 -27.21 54.98
CA PHE A 109 14.40 -26.17 55.64
C PHE A 109 13.85 -25.23 54.57
N PHE A 110 12.56 -24.89 54.65
CA PHE A 110 11.93 -23.93 53.74
C PHE A 110 11.76 -22.59 54.45
N GLU A 111 12.41 -21.53 53.97
CA GLU A 111 12.17 -20.18 54.50
C GLU A 111 10.86 -19.61 53.92
N LEU A 112 10.01 -19.08 54.79
CA LEU A 112 8.82 -18.32 54.41
C LEU A 112 9.19 -16.85 54.22
N ILE A 113 9.31 -16.48 52.95
CA ILE A 113 9.58 -15.12 52.51
C ILE A 113 8.29 -14.48 52.02
N ALA A 114 7.97 -13.29 52.53
CA ALA A 114 6.87 -12.50 52.01
C ALA A 114 7.28 -11.96 50.64
N MET A 115 6.58 -12.39 49.59
CA MET A 115 6.82 -11.94 48.22
C MET A 115 5.68 -11.06 47.76
N THR A 116 6.01 -10.01 47.01
CA THR A 116 4.99 -9.22 46.31
C THR A 116 4.35 -10.10 45.23
N ILE A 117 3.10 -9.80 44.88
CA ILE A 117 2.41 -10.53 43.81
C ILE A 117 3.19 -10.48 42.49
N TYR A 118 3.84 -9.35 42.19
CA TYR A 118 4.72 -9.19 41.03
C TYR A 118 5.88 -10.18 41.04
N SER A 119 6.55 -10.31 42.19
CA SER A 119 7.66 -11.26 42.35
C SER A 119 7.18 -12.71 42.25
N GLN A 120 5.98 -13.03 42.76
CA GLN A 120 5.41 -14.36 42.60
C GLN A 120 5.11 -14.69 41.13
N ILE A 121 4.59 -13.72 40.37
CA ILE A 121 4.38 -13.88 38.93
C ILE A 121 5.73 -14.10 38.23
N GLU A 122 6.75 -13.29 38.55
CA GLU A 122 8.10 -13.45 37.98
C GLU A 122 8.72 -14.82 38.28
N GLU A 123 8.59 -15.33 39.51
CA GLU A 123 9.06 -16.68 39.86
C GLU A 123 8.31 -17.76 39.07
N ASN A 124 6.98 -17.66 38.94
CA ASN A 124 6.21 -18.60 38.12
C ASN A 124 6.63 -18.56 36.64
N ILE A 125 6.98 -17.38 36.12
CA ILE A 125 7.55 -17.23 34.77
C ILE A 125 8.89 -17.95 34.68
N LEU A 126 9.80 -17.73 35.64
CA LEU A 126 11.13 -18.34 35.67
C LEU A 126 11.07 -19.87 35.77
N HIS A 127 10.14 -20.40 36.55
CA HIS A 127 9.91 -21.83 36.70
C HIS A 127 9.07 -22.45 35.58
N GLY A 128 8.58 -21.65 34.62
CA GLY A 128 7.84 -22.13 33.46
C GLY A 128 6.37 -22.45 33.70
N TYR A 129 5.82 -22.12 34.88
CA TYR A 129 4.41 -22.25 35.25
C TYR A 129 3.58 -21.10 34.64
N LEU A 130 3.58 -21.02 33.31
CA LEU A 130 3.04 -19.87 32.57
C LEU A 130 1.53 -19.69 32.73
N ASP A 131 0.74 -20.78 32.76
CA ASP A 131 -0.72 -20.67 32.92
C ASP A 131 -1.09 -20.13 34.32
N ILE A 132 -0.32 -20.49 35.35
CA ILE A 132 -0.48 -19.93 36.71
C ILE A 132 -0.12 -18.45 36.70
N ALA A 133 1.02 -18.09 36.09
CA ALA A 133 1.44 -16.69 35.96
C ALA A 133 0.41 -15.83 35.21
N CYS A 134 -0.20 -16.35 34.14
CA CYS A 134 -1.30 -15.68 33.42
C CYS A 134 -2.52 -15.47 34.32
N SER A 135 -2.99 -16.52 35.00
CA SER A 135 -4.16 -16.42 35.87
C SER A 135 -3.95 -15.39 36.99
N MET A 136 -2.75 -15.35 37.56
CA MET A 136 -2.39 -14.35 38.57
C MET A 136 -2.35 -12.93 37.99
N LEU A 137 -1.84 -12.74 36.76
CA LEU A 137 -1.86 -11.43 36.10
C LEU A 137 -3.29 -10.94 35.81
N GLU A 138 -4.15 -11.81 35.29
CA GLU A 138 -5.55 -11.48 34.97
C GLU A 138 -6.32 -11.05 36.22
N GLU A 139 -6.13 -11.74 37.34
CA GLU A 139 -6.71 -11.38 38.62
C GLU A 139 -6.22 -10.00 39.09
N GLN A 140 -4.92 -9.73 39.00
CA GLN A 140 -4.35 -8.44 39.43
C GLN A 140 -4.76 -7.27 38.53
N ILE A 141 -4.81 -7.47 37.21
CA ILE A 141 -5.28 -6.44 36.27
C ILE A 141 -6.75 -6.10 36.54
N SER A 142 -7.55 -7.07 36.95
CA SER A 142 -8.96 -6.88 37.29
C SER A 142 -9.17 -6.10 38.60
N VAL A 143 -8.15 -6.00 39.46
CA VAL A 143 -8.22 -5.34 40.78
C VAL A 143 -7.52 -3.98 40.79
N ASN A 144 -6.44 -3.79 40.02
CA ASN A 144 -5.57 -2.61 40.11
C ASN A 144 -5.83 -1.52 39.06
N PHE A 145 -6.98 -0.84 39.15
CA PHE A 145 -7.32 0.26 38.22
C PHE A 145 -6.71 1.63 38.57
N GLU A 146 -6.22 1.85 39.78
CA GLU A 146 -5.90 3.19 40.28
C GLU A 146 -4.42 3.60 40.18
N ASN A 147 -3.49 2.65 40.07
CA ASN A 147 -2.05 2.93 40.00
C ASN A 147 -1.44 2.62 38.62
N LEU A 148 -1.18 3.68 37.84
CA LEU A 148 -0.60 3.58 36.49
C LEU A 148 0.79 2.93 36.45
N ASN A 149 1.61 3.10 37.48
CA ASN A 149 2.95 2.51 37.53
C ASN A 149 2.87 0.99 37.72
N GLU A 150 1.95 0.53 38.57
CA GLU A 150 1.67 -0.88 38.79
C GLU A 150 1.08 -1.54 37.55
N LEU A 151 0.11 -0.89 36.90
CA LEU A 151 -0.44 -1.35 35.63
C LEU A 151 0.64 -1.48 34.54
N THR A 152 1.57 -0.53 34.48
CA THR A 152 2.70 -0.59 33.54
C THR A 152 3.60 -1.80 33.83
N HIS A 153 3.86 -2.10 35.11
CA HIS A 153 4.63 -3.27 35.51
C HIS A 153 3.91 -4.58 35.15
N LEU A 154 2.59 -4.69 35.39
CA LEU A 154 1.78 -5.84 34.97
C LEU A 154 1.82 -6.04 33.45
N LYS A 155 1.68 -4.97 32.66
CA LYS A 155 1.80 -5.02 31.20
C LYS A 155 3.17 -5.52 30.75
N GLN A 156 4.25 -5.12 31.43
CA GLN A 156 5.60 -5.63 31.13
C GLN A 156 5.74 -7.12 31.43
N LEU A 157 5.18 -7.61 32.54
CA LEU A 157 5.15 -9.04 32.87
C LEU A 157 4.33 -9.84 31.85
N GLN A 158 3.19 -9.31 31.42
CA GLN A 158 2.35 -9.90 30.38
C GLN A 158 3.10 -10.01 29.04
N GLN A 159 3.86 -8.97 28.67
CA GLN A 159 4.74 -9.01 27.48
C GLN A 159 5.86 -10.05 27.62
N LYS A 160 6.47 -10.20 28.81
CA LYS A 160 7.49 -11.25 29.06
C LYS A 160 6.88 -12.65 28.82
N ILE A 161 5.71 -12.92 29.37
CA ILE A 161 5.01 -14.21 29.18
C ILE A 161 4.69 -14.44 27.71
N ALA A 162 4.17 -13.42 27.03
CA ALA A 162 3.83 -13.53 25.62
C ALA A 162 5.04 -13.93 24.77
N ILE A 163 6.23 -13.38 25.05
CA ILE A 163 7.45 -13.75 24.32
C ILE A 163 7.86 -15.21 24.60
N ILE A 164 7.69 -15.70 25.83
CA ILE A 164 7.95 -17.11 26.14
C ILE A 164 6.96 -18.02 25.41
N PHE A 165 5.69 -17.63 25.28
CA PHE A 165 4.74 -18.37 24.45
C PHE A 165 5.12 -18.37 22.96
N LEU A 166 5.66 -17.26 22.42
CA LEU A 166 6.23 -17.24 21.07
C LEU A 166 7.40 -18.22 20.92
N GLN A 167 8.27 -18.32 21.94
CA GLN A 167 9.38 -19.28 21.95
C GLN A 167 8.89 -20.74 22.00
N LYS A 168 7.76 -21.00 22.67
CA LYS A 168 7.16 -22.33 22.80
C LYS A 168 6.20 -22.71 21.65
N GLY A 169 6.01 -21.83 20.65
CA GLY A 169 5.12 -22.08 19.51
C GLY A 169 3.63 -21.84 19.77
N ASP A 170 3.24 -21.40 20.97
CA ASP A 170 1.84 -21.07 21.29
C ASP A 170 1.52 -19.63 20.86
N PHE A 171 1.48 -19.43 19.54
CA PHE A 171 1.34 -18.11 18.95
C PHE A 171 0.00 -17.44 19.28
N THR A 172 -1.10 -18.20 19.36
CA THR A 172 -2.43 -17.64 19.63
C THR A 172 -2.48 -17.00 21.01
N LYS A 173 -1.99 -17.70 22.06
CA LYS A 173 -1.92 -17.13 23.40
C LYS A 173 -0.97 -15.92 23.44
N ALA A 174 0.20 -16.04 22.81
CA ALA A 174 1.16 -14.94 22.75
C ALA A 174 0.57 -13.66 22.14
N ILE A 175 -0.12 -13.78 21.00
CA ILE A 175 -0.69 -12.64 20.29
C ILE A 175 -1.79 -11.98 21.12
N ASN A 176 -2.67 -12.75 21.76
CA ASN A 176 -3.70 -12.18 22.64
C ASN A 176 -3.08 -11.37 23.78
N LEU A 177 -2.05 -11.92 24.46
CA LEU A 177 -1.33 -11.23 25.53
C LEU A 177 -0.61 -9.96 25.03
N LEU A 178 -0.05 -9.96 23.81
CA LEU A 178 0.57 -8.77 23.22
C LEU A 178 -0.46 -7.68 22.87
N VAL A 179 -1.67 -8.06 22.45
CA VAL A 179 -2.76 -7.11 22.18
C VAL A 179 -3.24 -6.48 23.49
N GLU A 180 -3.54 -7.30 24.50
CA GLU A 180 -4.05 -6.87 25.80
C GLU A 180 -3.05 -5.98 26.56
N SER A 181 -1.76 -6.30 26.46
CA SER A 181 -0.69 -5.49 27.06
C SER A 181 -0.36 -4.21 26.29
N GLU A 182 -1.06 -3.93 25.19
CA GLU A 182 -0.83 -2.80 24.27
C GLU A 182 0.64 -2.70 23.81
N ALA A 183 1.27 -3.86 23.61
CA ALA A 183 2.69 -3.97 23.33
C ALA A 183 3.12 -3.04 22.17
N ASN A 184 4.36 -2.56 22.24
CA ASN A 184 4.92 -1.80 21.14
C ASN A 184 5.04 -2.72 19.92
N PRO A 185 4.47 -2.38 18.74
CA PRO A 185 4.53 -3.21 17.54
C PRO A 185 5.96 -3.61 17.17
N ASN A 186 6.95 -2.77 17.49
CA ASN A 186 8.38 -3.03 17.27
C ASN A 186 8.85 -4.34 17.90
N ILE A 187 8.26 -4.76 19.03
CA ILE A 187 8.65 -6.01 19.70
C ILE A 187 8.43 -7.19 18.74
N LEU A 188 7.21 -7.34 18.21
CA LEU A 188 6.89 -8.45 17.32
C LEU A 188 7.56 -8.27 15.95
N LEU A 189 7.49 -7.06 15.37
CA LEU A 189 8.06 -6.76 14.05
C LEU A 189 9.57 -7.01 13.99
N SER A 190 10.32 -6.66 15.04
CA SER A 190 11.77 -6.91 15.09
C SER A 190 12.11 -8.40 15.16
N LEU A 191 11.27 -9.23 15.80
CA LEU A 191 11.45 -10.68 15.83
C LEU A 191 11.22 -11.29 14.44
N ILE A 192 10.16 -10.87 13.75
CA ILE A 192 9.84 -11.39 12.42
C ILE A 192 10.79 -10.86 11.37
N ALA A 193 11.29 -9.63 11.49
CA ALA A 193 12.30 -9.08 10.58
C ALA A 193 13.58 -9.95 10.55
N LYS A 194 13.92 -10.61 11.66
CA LYS A 194 15.05 -11.56 11.72
C LYS A 194 14.77 -12.84 10.94
N GLN A 195 13.53 -13.34 11.00
CA GLN A 195 13.09 -14.57 10.33
C GLN A 195 12.79 -14.32 8.84
N ASN A 196 12.24 -13.16 8.51
CA ASN A 196 11.72 -12.77 7.20
C ASN A 196 12.36 -11.45 6.75
N LYS A 197 13.68 -11.48 6.51
CA LYS A 197 14.45 -10.32 6.04
C LYS A 197 13.87 -9.73 4.75
N ASP A 198 13.18 -10.56 3.97
CA ASP A 198 12.57 -10.11 2.73
C ASP A 198 11.42 -9.12 2.94
N ILE A 199 10.70 -9.22 4.05
CA ILE A 199 9.55 -8.35 4.32
C ILE A 199 10.02 -7.04 4.99
N PHE A 200 11.03 -7.12 5.86
CA PHE A 200 11.42 -6.03 6.75
C PHE A 200 12.91 -5.65 6.61
N GLU A 201 13.33 -5.33 5.38
CA GLU A 201 14.70 -4.85 5.11
C GLU A 201 15.04 -3.63 5.98
N ASN A 202 16.19 -3.68 6.66
CA ASN A 202 16.75 -2.61 7.50
C ASN A 202 15.88 -2.16 8.69
N PHE A 203 15.02 -3.04 9.23
CA PHE A 203 14.28 -2.73 10.45
C PHE A 203 15.24 -2.62 11.65
N GLU A 204 15.18 -1.52 12.39
CA GLU A 204 16.03 -1.31 13.57
C GLU A 204 15.72 -2.37 14.65
N GLU A 205 16.75 -3.02 15.15
CA GLU A 205 16.59 -4.05 16.17
C GLU A 205 16.11 -3.43 17.50
N PHE A 206 15.02 -3.94 18.04
CA PHE A 206 14.54 -3.52 19.36
C PHE A 206 15.28 -4.29 20.47
N GLU A 207 15.80 -3.56 21.47
CA GLU A 207 16.67 -4.08 22.53
C GLU A 207 16.03 -5.17 23.41
N LEU A 208 14.70 -5.26 23.49
CA LEU A 208 14.02 -6.28 24.31
C LEU A 208 14.34 -7.71 23.82
N GLY A 209 14.54 -7.89 22.51
CA GLY A 209 15.01 -9.17 21.94
C GLY A 209 16.45 -9.53 22.31
N ASN A 210 17.25 -8.57 22.76
CA ASN A 210 18.62 -8.81 23.23
C ASN A 210 18.68 -9.20 24.72
N LYS A 211 17.72 -8.77 25.55
CA LYS A 211 17.67 -9.15 26.98
C LYS A 211 17.18 -10.57 27.24
N LEU A 212 16.55 -11.22 26.26
CA LEU A 212 16.09 -12.61 26.36
C LEU A 212 17.12 -13.65 25.88
N LYS A 213 18.33 -13.20 25.51
CA LYS A 213 19.45 -14.08 25.12
C LYS A 213 19.99 -14.96 26.26
N GLU A 214 19.48 -14.80 27.48
CA GLU A 214 19.91 -15.62 28.62
C GLU A 214 19.30 -17.03 28.62
N ASN A 215 18.25 -17.30 27.82
CA ASN A 215 17.70 -18.65 27.63
C ASN A 215 17.67 -19.02 26.14
N GLU A 216 18.52 -19.97 25.75
CA GLU A 216 18.85 -20.41 24.38
C GLU A 216 17.72 -21.12 23.60
N ILE A 217 16.45 -20.73 23.77
CA ILE A 217 15.35 -21.33 22.98
C ILE A 217 15.20 -20.52 21.68
N PRO A 218 15.52 -21.10 20.51
CA PRO A 218 15.27 -20.44 19.24
C PRO A 218 13.76 -20.24 19.08
N ILE A 219 13.36 -19.00 18.81
CA ILE A 219 11.96 -18.67 18.55
C ILE A 219 11.53 -19.42 17.28
N GLU A 220 10.45 -20.20 17.37
CA GLU A 220 9.86 -20.87 16.22
C GLU A 220 9.47 -19.87 15.12
N ASN A 221 9.41 -20.32 13.86
CA ASN A 221 9.03 -19.45 12.75
C ASN A 221 7.60 -18.96 12.95
N ILE A 222 7.44 -17.66 13.22
CA ILE A 222 6.15 -17.05 13.49
C ILE A 222 5.41 -16.91 12.14
N PRO A 223 4.21 -17.49 11.99
CA PRO A 223 3.42 -17.34 10.76
C PRO A 223 3.06 -15.89 10.49
N VAL A 224 3.32 -15.40 9.27
CA VAL A 224 3.11 -14.00 8.87
C VAL A 224 1.62 -13.60 8.99
N GLU A 225 0.71 -14.55 8.82
CA GLU A 225 -0.73 -14.35 8.98
C GLU A 225 -1.13 -13.95 10.40
N LEU A 226 -0.44 -14.47 11.42
CA LEU A 226 -0.71 -14.12 12.83
C LEU A 226 -0.20 -12.72 13.16
N VAL A 227 0.91 -12.33 12.53
CA VAL A 227 1.45 -10.96 12.61
C VAL A 227 0.45 -9.98 12.03
N LYS A 228 -0.14 -10.33 10.88
CA LYS A 228 -1.19 -9.53 10.24
C LYS A 228 -2.37 -9.35 11.20
N ASP A 229 -2.87 -10.43 11.80
CA ASP A 229 -3.98 -10.38 12.77
C ASP A 229 -3.64 -9.50 13.98
N TYR A 230 -2.44 -9.66 14.56
CA TYR A 230 -1.97 -8.79 15.63
C TYR A 230 -1.99 -7.32 15.25
N LEU A 231 -1.38 -6.95 14.12
CA LEU A 231 -1.30 -5.57 13.66
C LEU A 231 -2.70 -4.99 13.39
N LEU A 232 -3.62 -5.77 12.81
CA LEU A 232 -5.01 -5.35 12.59
C LEU A 232 -5.74 -5.08 13.91
N ARG A 233 -5.54 -5.90 14.94
CA ARG A 233 -6.17 -5.71 16.26
C ARG A 233 -5.66 -4.46 16.97
N ILE A 234 -4.35 -4.22 16.97
CA ILE A 234 -3.78 -3.04 17.63
C ILE A 234 -3.97 -1.74 16.83
N ARG A 235 -4.24 -1.84 15.51
CA ARG A 235 -4.55 -0.69 14.65
C ARG A 235 -5.76 0.08 15.16
N ILE A 236 -6.75 -0.62 15.74
CA ILE A 236 -7.98 -0.03 16.30
C ILE A 236 -7.63 0.99 17.41
N SER A 237 -6.62 0.72 18.23
CA SER A 237 -6.22 1.59 19.34
C SER A 237 -5.17 2.63 18.95
N LYS A 238 -4.30 2.35 17.98
CA LYS A 238 -3.17 3.21 17.57
C LYS A 238 -3.39 3.97 16.26
N ASN A 239 -4.65 4.34 15.99
CA ASN A 239 -5.15 4.97 14.75
C ASN A 239 -4.09 5.69 13.88
N ASN A 240 -3.92 5.22 12.63
CA ASN A 240 -3.02 5.79 11.62
C ASN A 240 -1.51 5.81 11.96
N ASP A 241 -1.04 4.90 12.81
CA ASP A 241 0.38 4.73 13.08
C ASP A 241 1.16 4.28 11.82
N GLU A 242 2.16 5.06 11.42
CA GLU A 242 2.92 4.82 10.18
C GLU A 242 3.60 3.46 10.14
N LEU A 243 4.11 3.01 11.30
CA LEU A 243 4.81 1.73 11.38
C LEU A 243 3.83 0.58 11.16
N ILE A 244 2.65 0.62 11.79
CA ILE A 244 1.60 -0.39 11.64
C ILE A 244 1.11 -0.43 10.19
N GLU A 245 0.74 0.72 9.62
CA GLU A 245 0.21 0.83 8.25
C GLU A 245 1.22 0.34 7.20
N SER A 246 2.48 0.78 7.31
CA SER A 246 3.53 0.37 6.38
C SER A 246 3.87 -1.11 6.50
N SER A 247 3.84 -1.66 7.71
CA SER A 247 4.11 -3.09 7.95
C SER A 247 2.98 -3.97 7.44
N LEU A 248 1.72 -3.57 7.67
CA LEU A 248 0.55 -4.24 7.10
C LEU A 248 0.59 -4.23 5.58
N ALA A 249 0.91 -3.11 4.96
CA ALA A 249 1.01 -3.01 3.50
C ALA A 249 2.02 -4.02 2.92
N ARG A 250 3.20 -4.14 3.54
CA ARG A 250 4.20 -5.14 3.14
C ARG A 250 3.74 -6.57 3.35
N ILE A 251 3.07 -6.86 4.46
CA ILE A 251 2.53 -8.18 4.77
C ILE A 251 1.44 -8.59 3.77
N PHE A 252 0.50 -7.70 3.45
CA PHE A 252 -0.54 -8.00 2.46
C PHE A 252 0.06 -8.36 1.10
N VAL A 253 1.06 -7.60 0.64
CA VAL A 253 1.75 -7.90 -0.62
C VAL A 253 2.50 -9.22 -0.54
N TYR A 254 3.21 -9.48 0.57
CA TYR A 254 3.93 -10.74 0.76
C TYR A 254 3.00 -11.97 0.69
N LEU A 255 1.78 -11.84 1.21
CA LEU A 255 0.75 -12.87 1.16
C LEU A 255 -0.02 -12.91 -0.18
N ASN A 256 0.37 -12.13 -1.19
CA ASN A 256 -0.34 -11.96 -2.47
C ASN A 256 -1.80 -11.50 -2.30
N GLN A 257 -2.09 -10.69 -1.28
CA GLN A 257 -3.41 -10.17 -0.94
C GLN A 257 -3.57 -8.69 -1.32
N ASN A 258 -3.13 -8.32 -2.54
CA ASN A 258 -3.15 -6.93 -3.02
C ASN A 258 -4.56 -6.32 -3.09
N ASN A 259 -5.58 -7.13 -3.36
CA ASN A 259 -6.98 -6.67 -3.34
C ASN A 259 -7.40 -6.26 -1.93
N ASN A 260 -7.11 -7.10 -0.93
CA ASN A 260 -7.41 -6.81 0.46
C ASN A 260 -6.63 -5.60 0.98
N LEU A 261 -5.39 -5.39 0.52
CA LEU A 261 -4.62 -4.18 0.84
C LEU A 261 -5.38 -2.90 0.46
N ASN A 262 -5.90 -2.87 -0.78
CA ASN A 262 -6.64 -1.73 -1.29
C ASN A 262 -7.98 -1.53 -0.58
N GLU A 263 -8.61 -2.57 -0.07
CA GLU A 263 -9.86 -2.47 0.70
C GLU A 263 -9.60 -2.06 2.16
N GLU A 264 -8.70 -2.77 2.85
CA GLU A 264 -8.43 -2.63 4.29
C GLU A 264 -7.67 -1.34 4.64
N LEU A 265 -6.76 -0.90 3.76
CA LEU A 265 -5.89 0.26 4.00
C LEU A 265 -6.18 1.43 3.05
N LEU A 266 -7.38 1.48 2.45
CA LEU A 266 -7.77 2.53 1.50
C LEU A 266 -7.61 3.93 2.11
N ASN A 267 -8.13 4.11 3.32
CA ASN A 267 -8.18 5.41 4.01
C ASN A 267 -6.80 5.88 4.48
N THR A 268 -5.84 4.97 4.58
CA THR A 268 -4.47 5.23 5.07
C THR A 268 -3.43 5.16 3.95
N LYS A 269 -3.86 5.15 2.68
CA LYS A 269 -2.99 5.05 1.50
C LYS A 269 -1.86 6.08 1.48
N HIS A 270 -2.15 7.31 1.87
CA HIS A 270 -1.17 8.39 1.99
C HIS A 270 -0.03 8.13 3.00
N ILE A 271 -0.22 7.18 3.92
CA ILE A 271 0.76 6.81 4.95
C ILE A 271 1.73 5.76 4.41
N TRP A 272 1.22 4.71 3.77
CA TRP A 272 2.03 3.57 3.35
C TRP A 272 2.47 3.62 1.88
N ASN A 273 1.72 4.28 0.98
CA ASN A 273 2.06 4.42 -0.44
C ASN A 273 3.11 5.52 -0.65
N LYS A 274 4.26 5.37 0.00
CA LYS A 274 5.43 6.24 -0.19
C LYS A 274 6.34 5.65 -1.28
N GLN A 275 7.16 6.49 -1.91
CA GLN A 275 8.15 6.06 -2.90
C GLN A 275 9.04 4.90 -2.40
N LYS A 276 9.44 4.92 -1.12
CA LYS A 276 10.22 3.83 -0.50
C LYS A 276 9.50 2.47 -0.56
N PHE A 277 8.18 2.45 -0.35
CA PHE A 277 7.38 1.24 -0.43
C PHE A 277 7.28 0.76 -1.88
N ARG A 278 7.02 1.66 -2.83
CA ARG A 278 6.98 1.33 -4.26
C ARG A 278 8.30 0.74 -4.75
N LEU A 279 9.43 1.32 -4.36
CA LEU A 279 10.76 0.77 -4.68
C LEU A 279 10.97 -0.62 -4.06
N TRP A 280 10.52 -0.83 -2.82
CA TRP A 280 10.57 -2.16 -2.18
C TRP A 280 9.73 -3.20 -2.95
N LEU A 281 8.53 -2.86 -3.42
CA LEU A 281 7.69 -3.75 -4.25
C LEU A 281 8.44 -4.25 -5.47
N ILE A 282 9.09 -3.32 -6.17
CA ILE A 282 9.84 -3.57 -7.41
C ILE A 282 11.04 -4.48 -7.15
N ASN A 283 11.75 -4.25 -6.04
CA ASN A 283 12.92 -5.05 -5.67
C ASN A 283 12.55 -6.48 -5.25
N LYS A 284 11.36 -6.68 -4.66
CA LYS A 284 10.90 -8.02 -4.23
C LYS A 284 10.54 -8.93 -5.40
N ASN A 285 9.68 -8.45 -6.28
CA ASN A 285 9.20 -9.23 -7.40
C ASN A 285 8.84 -8.29 -8.55
N PHE A 286 9.41 -8.54 -9.71
CA PHE A 286 9.13 -7.77 -10.92
C PHE A 286 7.63 -7.78 -11.28
N GLN A 287 6.90 -8.85 -10.93
CA GLN A 287 5.44 -8.94 -11.14
C GLN A 287 4.66 -7.84 -10.40
N ASN A 288 5.22 -7.27 -9.33
CA ASN A 288 4.60 -6.16 -8.61
C ASN A 288 4.82 -4.79 -9.29
N LEU A 289 5.56 -4.74 -10.40
CA LEU A 289 5.89 -3.47 -11.07
C LEU A 289 4.64 -2.76 -11.62
N ASN A 290 3.66 -3.51 -12.17
CA ASN A 290 2.40 -2.89 -12.63
C ASN A 290 1.59 -2.35 -11.44
N PHE A 291 1.57 -3.08 -10.33
CA PHE A 291 0.92 -2.61 -9.11
C PHE A 291 1.60 -1.34 -8.55
N ALA A 292 2.92 -1.28 -8.55
CA ALA A 292 3.68 -0.09 -8.15
C ALA A 292 3.40 1.11 -9.07
N ALA A 293 3.22 0.88 -10.38
CA ALA A 293 2.81 1.91 -11.34
C ALA A 293 1.44 2.48 -10.99
N LYS A 294 0.42 1.62 -10.80
CA LYS A 294 -0.92 2.04 -10.37
C LYS A 294 -0.90 2.86 -9.08
N LEU A 295 -0.15 2.39 -8.09
CA LEU A 295 0.03 3.11 -6.83
C LEU A 295 0.68 4.49 -7.02
N ALA A 296 1.67 4.61 -7.91
CA ALA A 296 2.28 5.91 -8.23
C ALA A 296 1.30 6.85 -8.95
N PHE A 297 0.49 6.30 -9.88
CA PHE A 297 -0.55 7.04 -10.58
C PHE A 297 -1.60 7.61 -9.62
N GLU A 298 -2.12 6.78 -8.72
CA GLU A 298 -3.13 7.18 -7.73
C GLU A 298 -2.60 8.21 -6.71
N ASP A 299 -1.29 8.21 -6.45
CA ASP A 299 -0.60 9.19 -5.60
C ASP A 299 -0.31 10.51 -6.34
N GLY A 300 -0.69 10.63 -7.62
CA GLY A 300 -0.44 11.79 -8.47
C GLY A 300 0.99 11.88 -9.00
N ASN A 301 1.85 10.89 -8.74
CA ASN A 301 3.22 10.82 -9.24
C ASN A 301 3.26 10.24 -10.67
N LEU A 302 2.69 10.99 -11.62
CA LEU A 302 2.50 10.54 -13.00
C LEU A 302 3.82 10.15 -13.68
N GLU A 303 4.89 10.95 -13.53
CA GLU A 303 6.19 10.65 -14.14
C GLU A 303 6.76 9.31 -13.66
N GLU A 304 6.65 9.03 -12.36
CA GLU A 304 7.07 7.76 -11.78
C GLU A 304 6.24 6.59 -12.34
N SER A 305 4.92 6.76 -12.44
CA SER A 305 4.01 5.74 -13.00
C SER A 305 4.35 5.39 -14.46
N PHE A 306 4.48 6.39 -15.32
CA PHE A 306 4.80 6.16 -16.73
C PHE A 306 6.19 5.57 -16.92
N ASN A 307 7.16 5.91 -16.06
CA ASN A 307 8.48 5.28 -16.08
C ASN A 307 8.42 3.80 -15.71
N TYR A 308 7.57 3.42 -14.72
CA TYR A 308 7.35 2.01 -14.39
C TYR A 308 6.66 1.25 -15.51
N TRP A 309 5.58 1.77 -16.12
CA TRP A 309 4.96 1.12 -17.27
C TRP A 309 5.90 0.99 -18.46
N LYS A 310 6.66 2.04 -18.78
CA LYS A 310 7.70 1.99 -19.81
C LYS A 310 8.68 0.86 -19.54
N LYS A 311 9.12 0.69 -18.29
CA LYS A 311 10.02 -0.41 -17.92
C LYS A 311 9.38 -1.77 -18.15
N ILE A 312 8.11 -1.99 -17.76
CA ILE A 312 7.39 -3.25 -17.99
C ILE A 312 7.34 -3.58 -19.49
N ILE A 313 6.94 -2.60 -20.30
CA ILE A 313 6.67 -2.76 -21.73
C ILE A 313 7.93 -3.12 -22.52
N PHE A 314 9.09 -2.55 -22.16
CA PHE A 314 10.36 -2.79 -22.86
C PHE A 314 11.25 -3.87 -22.24
N GLU A 315 10.86 -4.46 -21.10
CA GLU A 315 11.66 -5.49 -20.44
C GLU A 315 11.44 -6.86 -21.11
N GLU A 316 12.54 -7.54 -21.46
CA GLU A 316 12.50 -8.81 -22.21
C GLU A 316 11.97 -9.98 -21.37
N ASN A 317 12.19 -9.95 -20.05
CA ASN A 317 11.88 -11.05 -19.13
C ASN A 317 10.44 -11.01 -18.57
N VAL A 318 9.59 -10.12 -19.07
CA VAL A 318 8.21 -9.96 -18.62
C VAL A 318 7.29 -10.73 -19.55
N ASP A 319 6.30 -11.42 -18.98
CA ASP A 319 5.27 -12.09 -19.76
C ASP A 319 4.45 -11.10 -20.62
N GLU A 320 3.96 -11.58 -21.76
CA GLU A 320 3.24 -10.72 -22.71
C GLU A 320 1.89 -10.26 -22.14
N GLU A 321 1.26 -11.03 -21.25
CA GLU A 321 -0.01 -10.68 -20.62
C GLU A 321 0.15 -9.44 -19.71
N MET A 322 1.21 -9.38 -18.91
CA MET A 322 1.54 -8.24 -18.06
C MET A 322 1.94 -7.02 -18.89
N LYS A 323 2.64 -7.21 -20.02
CA LYS A 323 2.92 -6.11 -20.96
C LYS A 323 1.62 -5.55 -21.54
N GLU A 324 0.70 -6.41 -21.97
CA GLU A 324 -0.61 -5.99 -22.48
C GLU A 324 -1.42 -5.25 -21.41
N MET A 325 -1.46 -5.78 -20.18
CA MET A 325 -2.12 -5.13 -19.05
C MET A 325 -1.53 -3.75 -18.74
N ALA A 326 -0.19 -3.66 -18.64
CA ALA A 326 0.51 -2.40 -18.41
C ALA A 326 0.30 -1.40 -19.55
N LEU A 327 0.22 -1.87 -20.79
CA LEU A 327 -0.07 -1.02 -21.95
C LEU A 327 -1.49 -0.45 -21.88
N ASN A 328 -2.48 -1.28 -21.55
CA ASN A 328 -3.88 -0.84 -21.38
C ASN A 328 -4.00 0.18 -20.23
N ASP A 329 -3.42 -0.13 -19.06
CA ASP A 329 -3.41 0.77 -17.91
C ASP A 329 -2.72 2.12 -18.26
N CYS A 330 -1.61 2.06 -19.01
CA CYS A 330 -0.89 3.23 -19.48
C CYS A 330 -1.74 4.09 -20.43
N PHE A 331 -2.51 3.48 -21.35
CA PHE A 331 -3.38 4.20 -22.28
C PHE A 331 -4.60 4.82 -21.59
N GLU A 332 -5.14 4.18 -20.56
CA GLU A 332 -6.19 4.78 -19.71
C GLU A 332 -5.65 5.99 -18.94
N ALA A 333 -4.44 5.87 -18.39
CA ALA A 333 -3.79 6.94 -17.64
C ALA A 333 -3.47 8.19 -18.47
N LEU A 334 -3.33 8.07 -19.80
CA LEU A 334 -3.14 9.22 -20.69
C LEU A 334 -4.28 10.25 -20.57
N GLU A 335 -5.48 9.86 -20.13
CA GLU A 335 -6.60 10.79 -20.00
C GLU A 335 -6.44 11.82 -18.87
N SER A 336 -5.52 11.56 -17.95
CA SER A 336 -5.25 12.40 -16.77
C SER A 336 -3.90 13.11 -16.84
N ILE A 337 -3.20 13.01 -17.98
CA ILE A 337 -1.82 13.49 -18.10
C ILE A 337 -1.74 14.99 -18.42
N ASP A 338 -0.65 15.63 -18.00
CA ASP A 338 -0.34 16.99 -18.41
C ASP A 338 0.34 17.05 -19.79
N VAL A 339 0.34 18.22 -20.42
CA VAL A 339 0.90 18.42 -21.78
C VAL A 339 2.40 18.11 -21.81
N ASN A 340 3.12 18.42 -20.74
CA ASN A 340 4.58 18.28 -20.69
C ASN A 340 4.99 16.80 -20.66
N LEU A 341 4.35 15.99 -19.82
CA LEU A 341 4.63 14.57 -19.71
C LEU A 341 4.09 13.82 -20.93
N LEU A 342 2.94 14.22 -21.50
CA LEU A 342 2.36 13.62 -22.70
C LEU A 342 3.36 13.51 -23.84
N LYS A 343 4.11 14.58 -24.12
CA LYS A 343 5.15 14.55 -25.16
C LYS A 343 6.18 13.46 -24.89
N SER A 344 6.70 13.38 -23.67
CA SER A 344 7.74 12.41 -23.31
C SER A 344 7.23 10.96 -23.40
N VAL A 345 5.95 10.75 -23.10
CA VAL A 345 5.30 9.45 -23.12
C VAL A 345 5.03 8.98 -24.56
N LEU A 346 4.51 9.87 -25.41
CA LEU A 346 4.23 9.56 -26.82
C LEU A 346 5.48 9.16 -27.60
N VAL A 347 6.67 9.71 -27.28
CA VAL A 347 7.93 9.37 -27.97
C VAL A 347 8.22 7.87 -27.97
N TRP A 348 7.85 7.16 -26.91
CA TRP A 348 8.10 5.71 -26.81
C TRP A 348 6.84 4.86 -27.00
N LEU A 349 5.63 5.41 -26.86
CA LEU A 349 4.38 4.69 -27.16
C LEU A 349 4.08 4.60 -28.66
N ILE A 350 4.37 5.64 -29.44
CA ILE A 350 4.07 5.69 -30.88
C ILE A 350 4.72 4.53 -31.65
N PRO A 351 5.99 4.16 -31.40
CA PRO A 351 6.60 2.98 -32.03
C PRO A 351 5.89 1.65 -31.72
N ILE A 352 5.13 1.58 -30.63
CA ILE A 352 4.45 0.36 -30.17
C ILE A 352 3.05 0.27 -30.78
N ASN A 353 2.24 1.31 -30.61
CA ASN A 353 0.87 1.35 -31.13
C ASN A 353 0.51 2.76 -31.62
N PRO A 354 0.87 3.11 -32.87
CA PRO A 354 0.68 4.45 -33.42
C PRO A 354 -0.81 4.79 -33.62
N ASN A 355 -1.63 3.80 -33.96
CA ASN A 355 -3.07 3.98 -34.17
C ASN A 355 -3.75 4.44 -32.88
N LEU A 356 -3.54 3.69 -31.79
CA LEU A 356 -4.16 4.00 -30.49
C LEU A 356 -3.63 5.31 -29.91
N CYS A 357 -2.34 5.63 -30.14
CA CYS A 357 -1.79 6.93 -29.77
C CYS A 357 -2.52 8.07 -30.50
N MET A 358 -2.77 7.94 -31.80
CA MET A 358 -3.48 8.97 -32.57
C MET A 358 -4.93 9.13 -32.09
N GLU A 359 -5.64 8.02 -31.85
CA GLU A 359 -7.00 8.04 -31.30
C GLU A 359 -7.06 8.74 -29.94
N LYS A 360 -6.10 8.44 -29.04
CA LYS A 360 -6.02 9.10 -27.72
C LYS A 360 -5.66 10.59 -27.84
N ILE A 361 -4.77 10.98 -28.75
CA ILE A 361 -4.49 12.40 -29.02
C ILE A 361 -5.76 13.13 -29.48
N GLU A 362 -6.50 12.57 -30.44
CA GLU A 362 -7.77 13.15 -30.90
C GLU A 362 -8.80 13.24 -29.75
N TYR A 363 -8.89 12.21 -28.92
CA TYR A 363 -9.77 12.21 -27.74
C TYR A 363 -9.40 13.33 -26.75
N LEU A 364 -8.11 13.51 -26.46
CA LEU A 364 -7.61 14.54 -25.55
C LEU A 364 -7.89 15.95 -26.07
N GLU A 365 -7.69 16.17 -27.36
CA GLU A 365 -7.97 17.46 -28.02
C GLU A 365 -9.45 17.82 -27.98
N ASN A 366 -10.33 16.85 -28.25
CA ASN A 366 -11.77 17.05 -28.38
C ASN A 366 -12.50 17.11 -27.02
N ASN A 367 -12.10 16.27 -26.05
CA ASN A 367 -12.85 16.11 -24.81
C ASN A 367 -12.20 16.78 -23.59
N LYS A 368 -10.86 16.85 -23.55
CA LYS A 368 -10.11 17.36 -22.38
C LYS A 368 -9.52 18.75 -22.60
N GLN A 369 -9.68 19.32 -23.80
CA GLN A 369 -9.09 20.60 -24.22
C GLN A 369 -7.55 20.63 -24.12
N ILE A 370 -6.91 19.47 -24.05
CA ILE A 370 -5.46 19.33 -24.04
C ILE A 370 -5.01 19.35 -25.51
N LYS A 371 -4.48 20.48 -25.97
CA LYS A 371 -4.04 20.65 -27.37
C LYS A 371 -2.53 20.52 -27.49
N LEU A 372 -2.10 19.52 -28.25
CA LEU A 372 -0.73 19.44 -28.74
C LEU A 372 -0.58 20.32 -29.98
N LEU A 373 0.62 20.87 -30.18
CA LEU A 373 0.91 21.58 -31.41
C LEU A 373 0.91 20.60 -32.58
N THR A 374 0.19 20.92 -33.66
CA THR A 374 0.12 20.10 -34.88
C THR A 374 1.52 19.77 -35.43
N GLU A 375 2.45 20.71 -35.33
CA GLU A 375 3.86 20.51 -35.72
C GLU A 375 4.54 19.40 -34.90
N LEU A 376 4.30 19.36 -33.59
CA LEU A 376 4.86 18.34 -32.71
C LEU A 376 4.30 16.95 -33.07
N ILE A 377 3.02 16.85 -33.40
CA ILE A 377 2.41 15.57 -33.81
C ILE A 377 3.05 15.07 -35.11
N ILE A 378 3.24 15.94 -36.10
CA ILE A 378 3.93 15.57 -37.34
C ILE A 378 5.38 15.14 -37.06
N GLU A 379 6.07 15.79 -36.13
CA GLU A 379 7.43 15.41 -35.73
C GLU A 379 7.48 14.03 -35.06
N LEU A 380 6.52 13.76 -34.17
CA LEU A 380 6.41 12.48 -33.45
C LEU A 380 6.08 11.32 -34.39
N PHE A 381 5.22 11.55 -35.39
CA PHE A 381 4.80 10.55 -36.38
C PHE A 381 5.60 10.61 -37.68
N LYS A 382 6.80 11.19 -37.70
CA LYS A 382 7.59 11.45 -38.92
C LYS A 382 7.90 10.24 -39.83
N ASN A 383 7.71 9.01 -39.35
CA ASN A 383 7.95 7.81 -40.16
C ASN A 383 6.95 7.75 -41.32
N GLU A 384 7.43 7.43 -42.52
CA GLU A 384 6.58 7.35 -43.72
C GLU A 384 5.46 6.31 -43.58
N ASP A 385 5.68 5.27 -42.77
CA ASP A 385 4.67 4.25 -42.45
C ASP A 385 3.43 4.84 -41.75
N PHE A 386 3.53 6.04 -41.15
CA PHE A 386 2.45 6.71 -40.43
C PHE A 386 1.79 7.84 -41.24
N ASP A 387 2.16 8.01 -42.52
CA ASP A 387 1.63 9.08 -43.37
C ASP A 387 0.11 9.04 -43.53
N GLU A 388 -0.48 7.84 -43.52
CA GLU A 388 -1.94 7.68 -43.55
C GLU A 388 -2.62 8.16 -42.26
N LEU A 389 -2.02 7.93 -41.09
CA LEU A 389 -2.53 8.43 -39.81
C LEU A 389 -2.42 9.94 -39.73
N ILE A 390 -1.28 10.50 -40.13
CA ILE A 390 -1.11 11.96 -40.20
C ILE A 390 -2.13 12.55 -41.17
N TYR A 391 -2.33 11.95 -42.34
CA TYR A 391 -3.32 12.42 -43.31
C TYR A 391 -4.72 12.47 -42.68
N ASN A 392 -5.18 11.37 -42.06
CA ASN A 392 -6.51 11.30 -41.45
C ASN A 392 -6.68 12.32 -40.32
N TYR A 393 -5.64 12.53 -39.51
CA TYR A 393 -5.64 13.53 -38.44
C TYR A 393 -5.74 14.96 -38.98
N LEU A 394 -4.97 15.30 -40.03
CA LEU A 394 -4.97 16.63 -40.62
C LEU A 394 -6.23 16.91 -41.47
N ASP A 395 -6.78 15.90 -42.15
CA ASP A 395 -7.99 16.03 -42.99
C ASP A 395 -9.25 16.34 -42.16
N LYS A 396 -9.27 15.96 -40.88
CA LYS A 396 -10.33 16.34 -39.93
C LYS A 396 -10.24 17.80 -39.47
N LYS A 397 -9.10 18.46 -39.65
CA LYS A 397 -8.85 19.83 -39.17
C LYS A 397 -9.14 20.86 -40.24
N GLY A 398 -9.71 22.00 -39.82
CA GLY A 398 -9.83 23.17 -40.68
C GLY A 398 -8.46 23.78 -41.01
N ILE A 399 -8.33 24.48 -42.15
CA ILE A 399 -7.08 25.15 -42.55
C ILE A 399 -6.54 26.08 -41.43
N ASN A 400 -7.44 26.74 -40.70
CA ASN A 400 -7.08 27.63 -39.59
C ASN A 400 -6.56 26.88 -38.35
N GLU A 401 -6.93 25.61 -38.18
CA GLU A 401 -6.54 24.77 -37.04
C GLU A 401 -5.17 24.09 -37.25
N LEU A 402 -4.66 24.08 -38.48
CA LEU A 402 -3.32 23.60 -38.80
C LEU A 402 -2.20 24.50 -38.25
N GLY A 403 -2.55 25.71 -37.79
CA GLY A 403 -1.61 26.71 -37.30
C GLY A 403 -0.92 27.50 -38.42
N SER A 404 0.12 28.25 -38.09
CA SER A 404 0.83 29.15 -39.01
C SER A 404 2.15 28.59 -39.56
N GLN A 405 2.51 27.36 -39.19
CA GLN A 405 3.82 26.77 -39.53
C GLN A 405 3.82 26.21 -40.95
N ALA A 406 4.74 26.70 -41.78
CA ALA A 406 4.86 26.25 -43.17
C ALA A 406 5.17 24.75 -43.29
N SER A 407 5.90 24.17 -42.33
CA SER A 407 6.23 22.74 -42.27
C SER A 407 4.96 21.87 -42.30
N VAL A 408 3.99 22.19 -41.44
CA VAL A 408 2.69 21.51 -41.31
C VAL A 408 1.91 21.59 -42.62
N HIS A 409 1.75 22.79 -43.15
CA HIS A 409 0.97 23.04 -44.37
C HIS A 409 1.57 22.34 -45.60
N ASN A 410 2.90 22.36 -45.73
CA ASN A 410 3.58 21.65 -46.83
C ASN A 410 3.46 20.12 -46.68
N LYS A 411 3.51 19.57 -45.45
CA LYS A 411 3.33 18.12 -45.23
C LYS A 411 1.90 17.70 -45.58
N PHE A 412 0.89 18.46 -45.16
CA PHE A 412 -0.51 18.16 -45.53
C PHE A 412 -0.72 18.18 -47.05
N LEU A 413 -0.18 19.20 -47.73
CA LEU A 413 -0.25 19.30 -49.18
C LEU A 413 0.45 18.12 -49.88
N ALA A 414 1.60 17.68 -49.36
CA ALA A 414 2.30 16.51 -49.87
C ALA A 414 1.46 15.23 -49.72
N LEU A 415 0.85 15.01 -48.56
CA LEU A 415 -0.01 13.86 -48.28
C LEU A 415 -1.28 13.84 -49.14
N LEU A 416 -1.95 14.98 -49.30
CA LEU A 416 -3.10 15.14 -50.21
C LEU A 416 -2.71 14.79 -51.66
N THR A 417 -1.57 15.31 -52.11
CA THR A 417 -1.07 15.04 -53.46
C THR A 417 -0.72 13.55 -53.66
N GLN A 418 -0.13 12.92 -52.65
CA GLN A 418 0.18 11.49 -52.66
C GLN A 418 -1.09 10.63 -52.71
N LYS A 419 -2.09 10.90 -51.85
CA LYS A 419 -3.38 10.21 -51.85
C LYS A 419 -4.11 10.36 -53.19
N TYR A 420 -4.09 11.56 -53.78
CA TYR A 420 -4.66 11.80 -55.11
C TYR A 420 -3.97 10.94 -56.19
N LYS A 421 -2.62 10.91 -56.21
CA LYS A 421 -1.85 10.08 -57.15
C LYS A 421 -2.11 8.57 -56.98
N GLN A 422 -2.29 8.10 -55.74
CA GLN A 422 -2.60 6.69 -55.45
C GLN A 422 -4.02 6.30 -55.90
N GLN A 423 -4.99 7.21 -55.77
CA GLN A 423 -6.40 6.95 -56.13
C GLN A 423 -6.75 7.30 -57.58
N LYS A 424 -5.73 7.52 -58.43
CA LYS A 424 -5.86 7.98 -59.82
C LYS A 424 -6.78 7.13 -60.69
N GLN A 425 -6.97 5.86 -60.37
CA GLN A 425 -7.88 4.96 -61.10
C GLN A 425 -9.38 5.28 -60.89
N LYS A 426 -9.75 6.11 -59.91
CA LYS A 426 -11.14 6.38 -59.54
C LYS A 426 -11.65 7.79 -59.88
N ASN A 427 -10.91 8.63 -60.62
CA ASN A 427 -11.28 10.03 -60.90
C ASN A 427 -11.76 10.77 -59.62
N ASN A 428 -10.92 10.78 -58.56
CA ASN A 428 -11.32 11.35 -57.29
C ASN A 428 -11.27 12.89 -57.32
N PHE A 429 -12.34 13.48 -57.85
CA PHE A 429 -12.56 14.92 -57.96
C PHE A 429 -12.62 15.60 -56.57
N GLU A 430 -13.12 14.90 -55.56
CA GLU A 430 -13.21 15.43 -54.18
C GLU A 430 -11.83 15.73 -53.58
N LEU A 431 -10.87 14.81 -53.70
CA LEU A 431 -9.49 15.05 -53.27
C LEU A 431 -8.84 16.20 -54.02
N ARG A 432 -9.16 16.35 -55.31
CA ARG A 432 -8.63 17.44 -56.13
C ARG A 432 -9.18 18.79 -55.68
N ASN A 433 -10.48 18.88 -55.42
CA ASN A 433 -11.11 20.07 -54.84
C ASN A 433 -10.56 20.40 -53.45
N LYS A 434 -10.23 19.41 -52.63
CA LYS A 434 -9.54 19.64 -51.34
C LYS A 434 -8.16 20.29 -51.54
N ILE A 435 -7.37 19.81 -52.49
CA ILE A 435 -6.07 20.42 -52.84
C ILE A 435 -6.26 21.86 -53.29
N TRP A 436 -7.25 22.12 -54.15
CA TRP A 436 -7.56 23.45 -54.65
C TRP A 436 -7.97 24.43 -53.56
N ASN A 437 -8.90 24.01 -52.70
CA ASN A 437 -9.31 24.76 -51.53
C ASN A 437 -8.10 25.07 -50.64
N PHE A 438 -7.26 24.07 -50.37
CA PHE A 438 -6.07 24.28 -49.57
C PHE A 438 -5.12 25.33 -50.17
N LEU A 439 -4.86 25.26 -51.48
CA LEU A 439 -3.95 26.19 -52.18
C LEU A 439 -4.44 27.63 -52.20
N LEU A 440 -5.75 27.85 -52.30
CA LEU A 440 -6.35 29.19 -52.36
C LEU A 440 -6.56 29.83 -50.98
N PHE A 441 -6.89 29.02 -49.97
CA PHE A 441 -7.28 29.52 -48.64
C PHE A 441 -6.16 29.42 -47.60
N SER A 442 -5.16 28.54 -47.75
CA SER A 442 -3.98 28.55 -46.89
C SER A 442 -2.98 29.63 -47.31
N SER A 443 -2.53 30.45 -46.37
CA SER A 443 -1.48 31.46 -46.58
C SER A 443 -0.09 31.02 -46.11
N PHE A 444 0.03 29.86 -45.48
CA PHE A 444 1.23 29.50 -44.71
C PHE A 444 2.15 28.50 -45.40
N TYR A 445 1.75 27.87 -46.51
CA TYR A 445 2.60 26.91 -47.23
C TYR A 445 3.75 27.61 -47.99
N ASP A 446 4.83 26.85 -48.24
CA ASP A 446 5.97 27.35 -49.02
C ASP A 446 5.69 27.10 -50.50
N LYS A 447 5.43 28.19 -51.24
CA LYS A 447 5.13 28.14 -52.68
C LYS A 447 6.21 27.41 -53.49
N THR A 448 7.49 27.51 -53.11
CA THR A 448 8.58 26.85 -53.82
C THR A 448 8.56 25.33 -53.62
N LYS A 449 8.20 24.86 -52.41
CA LYS A 449 8.03 23.44 -52.10
C LYS A 449 6.77 22.89 -52.75
N ALA A 450 5.66 23.63 -52.70
CA ALA A 450 4.41 23.26 -53.38
C ALA A 450 4.62 23.08 -54.89
N LEU A 451 5.31 24.01 -55.57
CA LEU A 451 5.63 23.87 -56.99
C LEU A 451 6.49 22.64 -57.31
N LYS A 452 7.35 22.21 -56.38
CA LYS A 452 8.14 20.97 -56.55
C LYS A 452 7.28 19.71 -56.48
N LEU A 453 6.23 19.68 -55.66
CA LEU A 453 5.30 18.55 -55.56
C LEU A 453 4.52 18.29 -56.85
N PHE A 454 4.24 19.37 -57.59
CA PHE A 454 3.53 19.37 -58.87
C PHE A 454 4.46 19.41 -60.10
N LYS A 455 5.76 19.09 -59.93
CA LYS A 455 6.65 18.90 -61.09
C LYS A 455 6.18 17.68 -61.88
N GLU A 456 6.07 17.85 -63.19
CA GLU A 456 5.56 16.83 -64.12
C GLU A 456 6.71 16.19 -64.91
N GLU A 457 6.48 14.95 -65.34
CA GLU A 457 7.09 14.41 -66.56
C GLU A 457 6.57 15.26 -67.75
N LYS A 458 7.44 15.57 -68.71
CA LYS A 458 7.26 16.62 -69.74
C LYS A 458 5.95 16.60 -70.55
N ASP A 459 5.17 15.51 -70.49
CA ASP A 459 4.07 15.25 -71.42
C ASP A 459 2.66 15.17 -70.78
N LYS A 460 2.48 15.39 -69.47
CA LYS A 460 1.18 15.12 -68.81
C LYS A 460 0.37 16.31 -68.30
N ASN A 461 0.92 17.52 -68.19
CA ASN A 461 0.22 18.76 -67.80
C ASN A 461 -0.90 18.56 -66.75
N GLU A 462 -0.69 17.64 -65.79
CA GLU A 462 -1.75 17.07 -64.96
C GLU A 462 -2.16 18.02 -63.84
N PHE A 463 -1.20 18.79 -63.30
CA PHE A 463 -1.39 19.67 -62.15
C PHE A 463 -1.39 21.16 -62.53
N PHE A 464 -1.89 21.48 -63.73
CA PHE A 464 -1.84 22.86 -64.25
C PHE A 464 -2.69 23.84 -63.42
N VAL A 465 -3.89 23.42 -62.96
CA VAL A 465 -4.76 24.24 -62.09
C VAL A 465 -4.09 24.53 -60.75
N GLU A 466 -3.46 23.51 -60.16
CA GLU A 466 -2.76 23.63 -58.88
C GLU A 466 -1.57 24.59 -58.99
N LYS A 467 -0.81 24.54 -60.09
CA LYS A 467 0.26 25.51 -60.38
C LYS A 467 -0.27 26.93 -60.55
N LEU A 468 -1.43 27.10 -61.18
CA LEU A 468 -2.12 28.38 -61.30
C LEU A 468 -2.52 28.92 -59.92
N PHE A 469 -3.14 28.09 -59.08
CA PHE A 469 -3.57 28.49 -57.74
C PHE A 469 -2.43 28.86 -56.79
N ILE A 470 -1.25 28.24 -56.91
CA ILE A 470 -0.07 28.67 -56.15
C ILE A 470 0.35 30.11 -56.50
N ARG A 471 0.19 30.50 -57.77
CA ARG A 471 0.52 31.86 -58.26
C ARG A 471 -0.59 32.86 -58.00
N ALA A 472 -1.84 32.39 -57.91
CA ALA A 472 -3.02 33.22 -57.73
C ALA A 472 -2.91 34.08 -56.46
N ASN A 473 -3.25 35.34 -56.63
CA ASN A 473 -3.40 36.37 -55.61
C ASN A 473 -4.36 37.44 -56.16
N GLU A 474 -4.71 38.42 -55.33
CA GLU A 474 -5.71 39.43 -55.67
C GLU A 474 -5.36 40.26 -56.92
N ASN A 475 -4.06 40.45 -57.20
CA ASN A 475 -3.58 41.26 -58.32
C ASN A 475 -3.49 40.50 -59.65
N ASN A 476 -3.42 39.17 -59.63
CA ASN A 476 -3.28 38.34 -60.83
C ASN A 476 -4.40 37.30 -61.01
N SER A 477 -5.46 37.35 -60.18
CA SER A 477 -6.60 36.45 -60.29
C SER A 477 -7.31 36.53 -61.65
N ILE A 478 -7.34 37.71 -62.27
CA ILE A 478 -7.86 37.91 -63.64
C ILE A 478 -7.01 37.17 -64.68
N GLU A 479 -5.68 37.25 -64.54
CA GLU A 479 -4.75 36.57 -65.43
C GLU A 479 -4.92 35.05 -65.31
N CYS A 480 -5.03 34.53 -64.08
CA CYS A 480 -5.31 33.12 -63.83
C CYS A 480 -6.67 32.67 -64.41
N LEU A 481 -7.73 33.50 -64.31
CA LEU A 481 -9.03 33.22 -64.94
C LEU A 481 -8.94 33.16 -66.47
N ASN A 482 -8.17 34.07 -67.08
CA ASN A 482 -7.93 34.06 -68.53
C ASN A 482 -7.12 32.85 -68.96
N GLU A 483 -6.11 32.44 -68.19
CA GLU A 483 -5.37 31.20 -68.45
C GLU A 483 -6.28 29.96 -68.35
N LEU A 484 -7.17 29.87 -67.36
CA LEU A 484 -8.16 28.80 -67.27
C LEU A 484 -9.13 28.79 -68.47
N ALA A 485 -9.62 29.96 -68.88
CA ALA A 485 -10.53 30.10 -70.03
C ALA A 485 -9.87 29.68 -71.35
N ASN A 486 -8.61 30.07 -71.56
CA ASN A 486 -7.85 29.67 -72.75
C ASN A 486 -7.65 28.14 -72.81
N ILE A 487 -7.45 27.49 -71.65
CA ILE A 487 -7.32 26.02 -71.58
C ILE A 487 -8.67 25.34 -71.84
N PHE A 488 -9.76 25.93 -71.36
CA PHE A 488 -11.13 25.46 -71.61
C PHE A 488 -11.48 25.48 -73.10
N GLU A 489 -11.14 26.56 -73.81
CA GLU A 489 -11.34 26.67 -75.27
C GLU A 489 -10.54 25.61 -76.08
N LEU A 490 -9.43 25.12 -75.53
CA LEU A 490 -8.55 24.15 -76.18
C LEU A 490 -8.84 22.69 -75.81
N ASN A 491 -9.61 22.42 -74.74
CA ASN A 491 -9.86 21.06 -74.23
C ASN A 491 -11.29 20.91 -73.68
N GLU A 492 -12.27 20.76 -74.56
CA GLU A 492 -13.69 20.57 -74.20
C GLU A 492 -13.92 19.40 -73.22
N ASN A 493 -13.10 18.34 -73.29
CA ASN A 493 -13.21 17.16 -72.42
C ASN A 493 -12.85 17.43 -70.95
N MET A 494 -12.25 18.59 -70.62
CA MET A 494 -11.89 19.00 -69.25
C MET A 494 -12.82 20.11 -68.73
N GLY A 495 -13.92 20.41 -69.45
CA GLY A 495 -14.74 21.59 -69.25
C GLY A 495 -15.30 21.75 -67.84
N GLU A 496 -15.87 20.69 -67.28
CA GLU A 496 -16.48 20.71 -65.93
C GLU A 496 -15.45 21.02 -64.84
N ILE A 497 -14.30 20.34 -64.86
CA ILE A 497 -13.17 20.54 -63.93
C ILE A 497 -12.65 21.99 -63.97
N LEU A 498 -12.58 22.58 -65.17
CA LEU A 498 -12.09 23.94 -65.36
C LEU A 498 -13.08 25.00 -64.88
N VAL A 499 -14.37 24.74 -65.05
CA VAL A 499 -15.45 25.59 -64.52
C VAL A 499 -15.41 25.58 -62.99
N ASP A 500 -15.34 24.41 -62.36
CA ASP A 500 -15.26 24.28 -60.90
C ASP A 500 -14.02 24.99 -60.32
N ALA A 501 -12.87 24.87 -60.99
CA ALA A 501 -11.66 25.60 -60.62
C ALA A 501 -11.85 27.13 -60.69
N ALA A 502 -12.47 27.61 -61.76
CA ALA A 502 -12.70 29.03 -61.96
C ALA A 502 -13.76 29.61 -61.01
N GLU A 503 -14.80 28.84 -60.65
CA GLU A 503 -15.76 29.18 -59.60
C GLU A 503 -15.08 29.29 -58.22
N LEU A 504 -14.21 28.34 -57.90
CA LEU A 504 -13.47 28.35 -56.63
C LEU A 504 -12.53 29.55 -56.51
N LEU A 505 -11.85 29.90 -57.62
CA LEU A 505 -11.02 31.11 -57.70
C LEU A 505 -11.86 32.38 -57.48
N CYS A 506 -13.06 32.45 -58.03
CA CYS A 506 -13.99 33.57 -57.82
C CYS A 506 -14.56 33.62 -56.40
N THR A 507 -14.67 32.47 -55.72
CA THR A 507 -15.08 32.41 -54.31
C THR A 507 -14.01 33.05 -53.42
N ARG A 508 -12.72 32.83 -53.74
CA ARG A 508 -11.61 33.48 -53.04
C ARG A 508 -11.47 34.97 -53.38
N PHE A 509 -11.75 35.34 -54.64
CA PHE A 509 -11.64 36.71 -55.15
C PHE A 509 -12.98 37.20 -55.77
N PRO A 510 -13.97 37.59 -54.96
CA PRO A 510 -15.35 37.86 -55.42
C PRO A 510 -15.46 38.99 -56.44
N ASN A 511 -14.53 39.94 -56.42
CA ASN A 511 -14.50 41.07 -57.35
C ASN A 511 -14.35 40.63 -58.82
N GLN A 512 -13.97 39.37 -59.07
CA GLN A 512 -13.72 38.84 -60.41
C GLN A 512 -14.90 38.07 -61.03
N ILE A 513 -16.02 37.93 -60.31
CA ILE A 513 -17.21 37.19 -60.77
C ILE A 513 -17.76 37.74 -62.10
N GLN A 514 -17.68 39.05 -62.33
CA GLN A 514 -18.12 39.65 -63.59
C GLN A 514 -17.26 39.20 -64.79
N HIS A 515 -15.97 38.98 -64.57
CA HIS A 515 -15.05 38.54 -65.62
C HIS A 515 -15.20 37.04 -65.91
N PHE A 516 -15.45 36.24 -64.86
CA PHE A 516 -15.84 34.84 -65.01
C PHE A 516 -17.13 34.68 -65.83
N LYS A 517 -18.17 35.46 -65.53
CA LYS A 517 -19.44 35.49 -66.30
C LYS A 517 -19.24 35.77 -67.79
N GLN A 518 -18.26 36.59 -68.15
CA GLN A 518 -17.95 36.92 -69.55
C GLN A 518 -17.25 35.78 -70.28
N LYS A 519 -16.44 34.98 -69.57
CA LYS A 519 -15.57 33.94 -70.16
C LYS A 519 -16.18 32.54 -70.13
N PHE A 520 -17.10 32.26 -69.21
CA PHE A 520 -17.78 30.96 -69.08
C PHE A 520 -19.32 31.09 -69.15
N PRO A 521 -19.90 31.63 -70.24
CA PRO A 521 -21.33 31.98 -70.30
C PRO A 521 -22.28 30.77 -70.34
N ILE A 522 -21.80 29.59 -70.79
CA ILE A 522 -22.63 28.40 -71.03
C ILE A 522 -22.95 27.61 -69.74
N TYR A 523 -22.16 27.79 -68.68
CA TYR A 523 -22.32 27.06 -67.42
C TYR A 523 -23.10 27.86 -66.34
N PHE A 524 -23.72 28.97 -66.73
CA PHE A 524 -24.53 29.81 -65.84
C PHE A 524 -25.97 29.28 -65.70
N HIS A 525 -26.16 28.29 -64.82
CA HIS A 525 -27.48 27.92 -64.29
C HIS A 525 -27.43 27.74 -62.76
N PHE A 526 -27.11 28.82 -62.04
CA PHE A 526 -27.41 28.98 -60.61
C PHE A 526 -27.78 30.44 -60.31
#